data_AF-A0A1W6MM23-F1
#
_entry.id   AF-A0A1W6MM23-F1
#
_cell.length_a   1.000
_cell.length_b   1.000
_cell.length_c   1.000
_cell.angle_alpha   90.00
_cell.angle_beta   90.00
_cell.angle_gamma   90.00
#
_symmetry.space_group_name_H-M   'P 1'
#
loop_
_entity.id
_entity.type
_entity.pdbx_description
1 polymer ?
#
loop_
_entity_poly.entity_id
_entity_poly.type
_entity_poly.pdbx_seq_one_letter_code
_entity_poly.pdbx_strand_id
1 'polypeptide(L)' 'MDIQATKLQLIEMLLRTEKQEVLNRLLSVFKDNQADWWDELSIEEQHVVQRGIEQMENNQLVDHKDVMKKFA' A
#
# COMPACT_ATOMS: atom_id res chain seq x y z
N MET A 1 -0.09 -9.29 -30.26
CA MET A 1 0.83 -8.24 -29.78
C MET A 1 2.08 -8.94 -29.28
N ASP A 2 3.26 -8.57 -29.78
CA ASP A 2 4.52 -9.11 -29.25
C ASP A 2 4.85 -8.36 -27.96
N ILE A 3 4.76 -9.08 -26.84
CA ILE A 3 4.97 -8.52 -25.50
C ILE A 3 6.40 -8.02 -25.33
N GLN A 4 7.39 -8.67 -25.93
CA GLN A 4 8.79 -8.27 -25.81
C GLN A 4 9.07 -7.01 -26.61
N ALA A 5 8.55 -6.94 -27.84
CA ALA A 5 8.64 -5.73 -28.66
C ALA A 5 7.94 -4.53 -27.97
N THR A 6 6.78 -4.77 -27.36
CA THR A 6 6.02 -3.73 -26.63
C THR A 6 6.78 -3.24 -25.40
N LYS A 7 7.43 -4.13 -24.64
CA LYS A 7 8.28 -3.75 -23.50
C LYS A 7 9.45 -2.87 -23.93
N LEU A 8 10.10 -3.20 -25.04
CA LEU A 8 11.23 -2.42 -25.56
C LEU A 8 10.79 -0.99 -25.93
N GLN A 9 9.65 -0.86 -26.62
CA GLN A 9 9.09 0.44 -26.98
C GLN A 9 8.76 1.30 -25.76
N LEU A 10 8.18 0.70 -24.70
CA LEU A 10 7.87 1.43 -23.47
C LEU A 10 9.13 1.93 -22.76
N ILE A 11 10.21 1.14 -22.74
CA ILE A 11 11.50 1.56 -22.17
C ILE A 11 12.06 2.75 -22.96
N GLU A 12 12.02 2.69 -24.29
CA GLU A 12 12.51 3.78 -25.13
C GLU A 12 11.71 5.08 -24.91
N MET A 13 10.39 4.98 -24.81
CA MET A 13 9.52 6.12 -24.52
C MET A 13 9.79 6.71 -23.14
N LEU A 14 10.05 5.86 -22.14
CA LEU A 14 10.39 6.27 -20.78
C LEU A 14 11.70 7.06 -20.75
N LEU A 15 12.75 6.58 -21.41
CA LEU A 15 14.06 7.24 -21.45
C LEU A 15 14.00 8.63 -22.12
N ARG A 16 13.05 8.84 -23.04
CA ARG A 16 12.84 10.10 -23.75
C ARG A 16 11.89 11.07 -23.02
N THR A 17 11.19 10.61 -21.97
CA THR A 17 10.17 11.41 -21.30
C THR A 17 10.77 12.24 -20.18
N GLU A 18 10.75 13.56 -20.33
CA GLU A 18 11.21 14.51 -19.29
C GLU A 18 10.07 15.07 -18.44
N LYS A 19 8.80 14.81 -18.81
CA LYS A 19 7.63 15.30 -18.09
C LYS A 19 7.36 14.48 -16.84
N GLN A 20 7.66 15.07 -15.69
CA GLN A 20 7.49 14.42 -14.37
C GLN A 20 6.06 13.91 -14.12
N GLU A 21 5.03 14.63 -14.56
CA GLU A 21 3.62 14.19 -14.41
C GLU A 21 3.32 12.87 -15.12
N VAL A 22 3.92 12.64 -16.28
CA VAL A 22 3.75 11.41 -17.07
C VAL A 22 4.44 10.25 -16.37
N LEU A 23 5.65 10.48 -15.86
CA LEU A 23 6.41 9.48 -15.10
C LEU A 23 5.68 9.07 -13.81
N ASN A 24 5.11 10.04 -13.09
CA ASN A 24 4.36 9.78 -11.85
C ASN A 24 3.11 8.93 -12.09
N ARG A 25 2.35 9.20 -13.17
CA ARG A 25 1.19 8.38 -13.55
C ARG A 25 1.59 6.97 -13.98
N LEU A 26 2.72 6.82 -14.67
CA LEU A 26 3.20 5.49 -15.03
C LEU A 26 3.60 4.69 -13.79
N LEU A 27 4.30 5.34 -12.85
CA LEU A 27 4.65 4.79 -11.54
C LEU A 27 3.42 4.35 -10.74
N SER A 28 2.33 5.12 -10.74
CA SER A 28 1.11 4.73 -10.04
C SER A 28 0.51 3.46 -10.63
N VAL A 29 0.46 3.31 -11.95
CA VAL A 29 -0.05 2.08 -12.59
C VAL A 29 0.74 0.82 -12.18
N PHE A 30 2.05 0.95 -11.97
CA PHE A 30 2.87 -0.17 -11.47
C PHE A 30 2.75 -0.39 -9.96
N LYS A 31 2.45 0.67 -9.18
CA LYS A 31 2.25 0.60 -7.73
C LYS A 31 0.84 0.13 -7.35
N ASP A 32 -0.18 0.51 -8.11
CA ASP A 32 -1.57 0.07 -7.93
C ASP A 32 -1.73 -1.43 -8.25
N ASN A 33 -0.73 -2.05 -8.87
CA ASN A 33 -0.62 -3.49 -9.11
C ASN A 33 0.33 -4.20 -8.12
N GLN A 34 0.94 -3.49 -7.17
CA GLN A 34 1.49 -4.14 -5.98
C GLN A 34 0.28 -4.42 -5.10
N ALA A 35 0.08 -5.69 -4.73
CA ALA A 35 -0.88 -6.09 -3.72
C ALA A 35 -0.75 -5.11 -2.55
N ASP A 36 -1.88 -4.51 -2.13
CA ASP A 36 -1.85 -3.66 -0.95
C ASP A 36 -1.28 -4.52 0.18
N TRP A 37 -0.50 -3.96 1.10
CA TRP A 37 0.04 -4.75 2.22
C TRP A 37 -1.10 -5.45 2.99
N TRP A 38 -2.32 -4.89 2.91
CA TRP A 38 -3.58 -5.48 3.35
C TRP A 38 -3.86 -6.87 2.73
N ASP A 39 -3.61 -7.02 1.43
CA ASP A 39 -3.79 -8.27 0.68
C ASP A 39 -2.72 -9.32 1.02
N GLU A 40 -1.61 -8.90 1.65
CA GLU A 40 -0.55 -9.79 2.15
C GLU A 40 -0.82 -10.32 3.57
N LEU A 41 -1.76 -9.72 4.31
CA LEU A 41 -2.13 -10.17 5.64
C LEU A 41 -2.89 -11.50 5.61
N SER A 42 -2.65 -12.34 6.61
CA SER A 42 -3.53 -13.48 6.88
C SER A 42 -4.94 -13.04 7.30
N ILE A 43 -5.90 -13.94 7.14
CA ILE A 43 -7.30 -13.71 7.56
C ILE A 43 -7.37 -13.33 9.05
N GLU A 44 -6.55 -13.96 9.89
CA GLU A 44 -6.50 -13.64 11.33
C GLU A 44 -5.97 -12.23 11.59
N GLU A 45 -4.93 -11.80 10.87
CA GLU A 45 -4.37 -10.45 10.98
C GLU A 45 -5.35 -9.39 10.50
N GLN A 46 -6.04 -9.64 9.37
CA GLN A 46 -7.11 -8.76 8.89
C GLN A 46 -8.23 -8.63 9.93
N HIS A 47 -8.64 -9.72 10.57
CA HIS A 47 -9.62 -9.69 11.67
C HIS A 47 -9.14 -8.90 12.89
N VAL A 48 -7.85 -8.99 13.24
CA VAL A 48 -7.27 -8.20 14.34
C VAL A 48 -7.32 -6.71 14.01
N VAL A 49 -6.92 -6.32 12.80
CA VAL A 49 -6.96 -4.91 12.37
C VAL A 49 -8.40 -4.40 12.35
N GLN A 50 -9.35 -5.16 11.79
CA GLN A 50 -10.76 -4.78 11.74
C GLN A 50 -11.34 -4.57 13.14
N ARG A 51 -11.04 -5.48 14.09
CA ARG A 51 -11.45 -5.32 15.49
C ARG A 51 -10.85 -4.06 16.14
N GLY A 52 -9.60 -3.74 15.82
CA GLY A 52 -8.96 -2.51 16.32
C GLY A 52 -9.66 -1.25 15.83
N ILE A 53 -10.11 -1.24 14.57
CA ILE A 53 -10.90 -0.14 13.99
C ILE A 53 -12.27 -0.04 14.67
N GLU A 54 -12.98 -1.16 14.85
CA GLU A 54 -14.27 -1.19 15.56
C GLU A 54 -14.15 -0.71 17.01
N GLN A 55 -13.07 -1.09 17.71
CA GLN A 55 -12.79 -0.60 19.06
C GLN A 55 -12.55 0.90 19.09
N MET A 56 -11.84 1.43 18.09
CA MET A 56 -11.60 2.86 17.94
C MET A 56 -12.89 3.64 17.72
N GLU A 57 -13.76 3.16 16.82
CA GLU A 57 -15.07 3.76 16.56
C GLU A 57 -16.00 3.72 17.78
N ASN A 58 -15.93 2.63 18.56
CA ASN A 58 -16.66 2.51 19.83
C ASN A 58 -15.98 3.23 21.00
N ASN A 59 -14.96 4.05 20.72
CA ASN A 59 -14.22 4.84 21.71
C ASN A 59 -13.60 3.98 22.84
N GLN A 60 -13.28 2.72 22.54
CA GLN A 60 -12.64 1.73 23.42
C GLN A 60 -11.11 1.80 23.35
N LEU A 61 -10.58 3.03 23.32
CA LEU A 61 -9.15 3.29 23.25
C LEU A 61 -8.60 3.48 24.66
N VAL A 62 -7.37 3.01 24.89
CA VAL A 62 -6.62 3.30 26.11
C VAL A 62 -5.32 3.96 25.68
N ASP A 63 -4.97 5.06 26.32
CA ASP A 63 -3.73 5.76 26.07
C ASP A 63 -2.53 4.83 26.31
N HIS A 64 -1.59 4.82 25.37
CA HIS A 64 -0.42 3.96 25.43
C HIS A 64 0.36 4.18 26.75
N LYS A 65 0.44 5.44 27.22
CA LYS A 65 1.07 5.79 28.50
C LYS A 65 0.41 5.09 29.69
N ASP A 66 -0.91 4.92 29.67
CA ASP A 66 -1.64 4.28 30.76
C ASP A 66 -1.55 2.75 30.71
N VAL A 67 -1.45 2.17 29.51
CA VAL A 67 -1.16 0.74 29.34
C VAL A 67 0.24 0.42 29.88
N MET A 68 1.26 1.21 29.51
CA MET A 68 2.65 0.97 29.91
C MET A 68 2.87 1.04 31.42
N LYS A 69 2.05 1.81 32.17
CA LYS A 69 2.10 1.81 33.65
C LYS A 69 1.81 0.44 34.27
N LYS A 70 1.13 -0.48 33.57
CA LYS A 70 0.84 -1.84 34.05
C LYS A 70 1.98 -2.83 33.83
N PHE A 71 2.98 -2.45 33.03
CA PHE A 71 4.14 -3.26 32.68
C PHE A 71 5.45 -2.66 33.19
N ALA A 72 5.36 -1.63 34.05
CA ALA A 72 6.47 -0.94 34.68
C ALA A 72 6.76 -1.48 36.09
#